data_AF-A0A9E2PTZ0-F1
#
_entry.id   AF-A0A9E2PTZ0-F1
#
_cell.length_a   1.000
_cell.length_b   1.000
_cell.length_c   1.000
_cell.angle_alpha   90.00
_cell.angle_beta   90.00
_cell.angle_gamma   90.00
#
_symmetry.space_group_name_H-M   'P 1'
#
loop_
_entity.id
_entity.type
_entity.pdbx_description
1 polymer ?
#
loop_
_entity_poly.entity_id
_entity_poly.type
_entity_poly.pdbx_seq_one_letter_code
_entity_poly.pdbx_strand_id
1 'polypeptide(L)' 'MAYQVLARKWRPQTFEEVMGQEPITRTLQNALTAGRVAHAFLFSGPRGVGKTSVARILA' A
#
# COMPACT_ATOMS: atom_id res chain seq x y z
N MET A 1 -24.61 4.57 13.50
CA MET A 1 -23.50 4.58 12.52
C MET A 1 -23.09 6.03 12.28
N ALA A 2 -21.86 6.40 12.59
CA ALA A 2 -21.34 7.74 12.29
C ALA A 2 -21.01 7.87 10.80
N TYR A 3 -21.18 9.07 10.23
CA TYR A 3 -20.80 9.35 8.85
C TYR A 3 -19.30 9.05 8.62
N GLN A 4 -18.99 8.24 7.61
CA GLN A 4 -17.62 7.92 7.21
C GLN A 4 -17.36 8.45 5.80
N VAL A 5 -16.31 9.26 5.66
CA VAL A 5 -15.87 9.78 4.35
C VAL A 5 -15.43 8.63 3.43
N LEU A 6 -15.79 8.72 2.15
CA LEU A 6 -15.52 7.67 1.15
C LEU A 6 -14.04 7.29 1.05
N ALA A 7 -13.15 8.29 1.11
CA ALA A 7 -11.70 8.07 1.07
C ALA A 7 -11.17 7.22 2.25
N ARG A 8 -11.90 7.15 3.37
CA ARG A 8 -11.58 6.24 4.47
C ARG A 8 -12.30 4.90 4.32
N LYS A 9 -13.53 4.91 3.82
CA LYS A 9 -14.33 3.69 3.62
C LYS A 9 -13.70 2.75 2.60
N TRP A 10 -13.14 3.31 1.53
CA TRP A 10 -12.55 2.56 0.40
C TRP A 10 -11.04 2.64 0.36
N ARG A 11 -10.39 2.91 1.50
CA ARG A 11 -8.93 2.89 1.54
C ARG A 11 -8.49 1.42 1.43
N PRO A 12 -7.60 1.07 0.48
CA PRO A 12 -7.12 -0.30 0.32
C PRO A 12 -6.56 -0.88 1.63
N GLN A 13 -6.95 -2.12 1.94
CA GLN A 13 -6.49 -2.90 3.09
C GLN A 13 -5.49 -3.98 2.69
N THR A 14 -5.48 -4.42 1.42
CA THR A 14 -4.52 -5.40 0.90
C THR A 14 -3.77 -4.86 -0.32
N PHE A 15 -2.70 -5.56 -0.72
CA PHE A 15 -1.89 -5.17 -1.89
C PHE A 15 -2.67 -5.32 -3.21
N GLU A 16 -3.61 -6.26 -3.27
CA GLU A 16 -4.47 -6.53 -4.43
C GLU A 16 -5.52 -5.42 -4.65
N GLU A 17 -5.91 -4.71 -3.59
CA GLU A 17 -6.85 -3.59 -3.67
C GLU A 17 -6.19 -2.28 -4.14
N VAL A 18 -4.87 -2.25 -4.30
CA VAL A 18 -4.13 -1.07 -4.78
C VAL A 18 -4.16 -1.03 -6.31
N MET A 19 -4.82 -0.03 -6.85
CA MET A 19 -4.98 0.13 -8.30
C MET A 19 -3.76 0.77 -8.98
N GLY A 20 -3.28 0.18 -10.08
CA GLY A 20 -2.31 0.78 -11.00
C GLY A 20 -0.87 0.84 -10.50
N GLN A 21 -0.53 0.05 -9.47
CA GLN A 21 0.80 -0.05 -8.88
C GLN A 21 1.29 -1.51 -8.81
N GLU A 22 0.80 -2.37 -9.70
CA GLU A 22 1.02 -3.83 -9.70
C GLU A 22 2.51 -4.22 -9.65
N PRO A 23 3.44 -3.57 -10.38
CA PRO A 23 4.86 -3.91 -10.28
C PRO A 23 5.44 -3.67 -8.88
N ILE A 24 4.96 -2.63 -8.19
CA ILE A 24 5.44 -2.24 -6.86
C ILE A 24 4.86 -3.18 -5.81
N THR A 25 3.55 -3.40 -5.84
CA THR A 25 2.87 -4.29 -4.88
C THR A 25 3.40 -5.72 -4.98
N ARG A 26 3.59 -6.23 -6.20
CA ARG A 26 4.19 -7.55 -6.44
C ARG A 26 5.62 -7.65 -5.87
N THR A 27 6.43 -6.61 -6.03
CA THR A 27 7.80 -6.60 -5.50
C THR A 27 7.80 -6.68 -3.96
N LEU A 28 6.91 -5.94 -3.30
CA LEU A 28 6.76 -5.98 -1.85
C LEU A 28 6.26 -7.35 -1.37
N GLN A 29 5.25 -7.91 -2.03
CA GLN A 29 4.72 -9.24 -1.73
C GLN A 29 5.80 -10.32 -1.87
N ASN A 30 6.59 -10.28 -2.95
CA ASN A 30 7.69 -11.21 -3.15
C ASN A 30 8.76 -11.11 -2.05
N ALA A 31 9.08 -9.90 -1.60
CA ALA A 31 10.05 -9.67 -0.53
C ALA A 31 9.56 -10.23 0.81
N LEU A 32 8.27 -10.06 1.13
CA LEU A 32 7.63 -10.62 2.32
C LEU A 32 7.63 -12.15 2.29
N THR A 33 7.17 -12.75 1.19
CA THR A 33 7.13 -14.21 1.02
C THR A 33 8.53 -14.83 1.09
N ALA A 34 9.55 -14.15 0.58
CA ALA A 34 10.93 -14.62 0.63
C ALA A 34 11.64 -14.33 1.97
N GLY A 35 10.99 -13.67 2.93
CA GLY A 35 11.62 -13.24 4.18
C GLY A 35 12.76 -12.22 4.00
N ARG A 36 12.83 -11.56 2.84
CA ARG A 36 13.89 -10.59 2.47
C ARG A 36 13.37 -9.16 2.59
N VAL A 37 12.93 -8.80 3.79
CA VAL A 37 12.39 -7.45 4.07
C VAL A 37 13.54 -6.48 4.28
N ALA A 38 13.55 -5.38 3.51
CA ALA A 38 14.54 -4.32 3.67
C ALA A 38 14.38 -3.62 5.02
N HIS A 39 15.48 -3.09 5.57
CA HIS A 39 15.44 -2.33 6.82
C HIS A 39 14.63 -1.02 6.72
N ALA A 40 14.51 -0.46 5.52
CA ALA A 40 13.75 0.75 5.27
C ALA A 40 13.20 0.79 3.83
N PHE A 41 12.06 1.46 3.66
CA PHE A 41 11.41 1.69 2.37
C PHE A 41 11.17 3.20 2.16
N LEU A 42 11.51 3.71 0.98
CA LEU A 42 11.20 5.07 0.56
C LEU A 42 10.09 5.04 -0.50
N PHE A 43 8.92 5.55 -0.14
CA PHE A 43 7.81 5.72 -1.08
C PHE A 43 7.76 7.17 -1.58
N SER A 44 7.93 7.38 -2.89
CA SER A 44 7.99 8.72 -3.52
C SER A 44 6.90 8.90 -4.59
N GLY A 45 6.65 10.15 -5.00
CA GLY A 45 5.66 10.51 -6.03
C GLY A 45 4.61 11.55 -5.58
N PRO A 46 3.74 12.01 -6.49
CA PRO A 46 2.76 13.09 -6.25
C PRO A 46 1.78 12.81 -5.10
N ARG A 47 1.12 13.84 -4.57
CA ARG A 47 0.10 13.67 -3.52
C ARG A 47 -1.08 12.83 -4.06
N GLY A 48 -1.59 11.90 -3.25
CA GLY A 48 -2.75 11.08 -3.60
C GLY A 48 -2.45 9.73 -4.28
N VAL A 49 -1.22 9.48 -4.74
CA VAL A 49 -0.87 8.25 -5.49
C VAL A 49 -0.77 6.95 -4.66
N GLY A 50 -1.22 6.96 -3.40
CA GLY A 50 -1.27 5.75 -2.57
C GLY A 50 -0.04 5.45 -1.70
N LYS A 51 1.01 6.28 -1.70
CA LYS A 51 2.25 6.08 -0.91
C LYS A 51 2.01 5.66 0.55
N THR A 52 1.23 6.46 1.28
CA THR A 52 0.91 6.22 2.70
C THR A 52 -0.10 5.09 2.91
N SER A 53 -0.83 4.69 1.86
CA SER A 53 -1.74 3.53 1.92
C SER A 53 -0.94 2.25 1.75
N VAL A 54 -0.04 2.17 0.77
CA VAL A 54 0.86 1.03 0.57
C VAL A 54 1.75 0.82 1.80
N ALA A 55 2.35 1.88 2.34
CA ALA A 55 3.14 1.80 3.56
C ALA A 55 2.35 1.28 4.78
N ARG A 56 1.02 1.49 4.81
CA ARG A 56 0.14 0.98 5.86
C ARG A 56 -0.17 -0.50 5.67
N ILE A 57 -0.36 -0.95 4.43
CA ILE A 57 -0.62 -2.36 4.12
C ILE A 57 0.61 -3.23 4.43
N LEU A 58 1.82 -2.66 4.26
CA LEU A 58 3.08 -3.34 4.55
C LEU A 58 3.34 -3.53 6.06
N ALA A 59 2.72 -2.75 6.93
CA ALA A 59 2.93 -2.75 8.38
C ALA A 59 1.91 -3.63 9.11
#